data_AF-A0A9J5WFP3-F1
#
_entry.id   AF-A0A9J5WFP3-F1
#
_cell.length_a   1.000
_cell.length_b   1.000
_cell.length_c   1.000
_cell.angle_alpha   90.00
_cell.angle_beta   90.00
_cell.angle_gamma   90.00
#
_symmetry.space_group_name_H-M   'P 1'
#
loop_
_entity.id
_entity.type
_entity.pdbx_description
1 polymer ?
#
loop_
_entity_poly.entity_id
_entity_poly.type
_entity_poly.pdbx_seq_one_letter_code
_entity_poly.pdbx_strand_id
1 'polypeptide(L)' 'MEKESNKKPRILCLHGYRESAEILKKLILRWPESVTGKLDFVFLDAPFPAKGKSRLEGSIK' A
#
# COMPACT_ATOMS: atom_id res chain seq x y z
N MET A 1 -34.92 2.25 4.82
CA MET A 1 -34.06 1.14 4.34
C MET A 1 -32.71 1.74 4.02
N GLU A 2 -31.75 1.64 4.93
CA GLU A 2 -30.40 2.15 4.70
C GLU A 2 -29.78 1.32 3.56
N LYS A 3 -29.27 2.00 2.53
CA LYS A 3 -28.44 1.34 1.52
C LYS A 3 -27.14 0.97 2.22
N GLU A 4 -26.99 -0.28 2.64
CA GLU A 4 -25.67 -0.85 2.90
C GLU A 4 -24.87 -0.72 1.60
N SER A 5 -24.07 0.34 1.51
CA SER A 5 -23.11 0.45 0.43
C SER A 5 -22.09 -0.65 0.65
N ASN A 6 -22.23 -1.76 -0.08
CA ASN A 6 -21.33 -2.92 -0.07
C ASN A 6 -19.94 -2.58 -0.66
N LYS A 7 -19.50 -1.33 -0.54
CA LYS A 7 -18.23 -0.81 -1.05
C LYS A 7 -17.21 -0.85 0.07
N LYS A 8 -16.13 -1.60 -0.17
CA LYS A 8 -14.97 -1.63 0.73
C LYS A 8 -14.44 -0.20 0.92
N PRO A 9 -14.07 0.20 2.15
CA PRO A 9 -13.38 1.46 2.39
C PRO A 9 -12.12 1.56 1.52
N ARG A 10 -11.93 2.71 0.88
CA ARG A 10 -10.76 2.95 0.01
C ARG A 10 -9.67 3.66 0.79
N ILE A 11 -8.46 3.13 0.75
CA ILE A 11 -7.29 3.64 1.46
C ILE A 11 -6.24 4.05 0.43
N LEU A 12 -5.84 5.32 0.48
CA LEU A 12 -4.71 5.83 -0.29
C LEU A 12 -3.41 5.53 0.48
N CYS A 13 -2.53 4.75 -0.14
CA CYS A 13 -1.27 4.29 0.43
C CYS A 13 -0.11 5.10 -0.17
N LEU A 14 0.53 5.92 0.67
CA LEU A 14 1.68 6.75 0.29
C LEU A 14 2.97 6.16 0.88
N HIS A 15 3.95 5.91 0.04
CA HIS A 15 5.21 5.27 0.44
C HIS A 15 6.16 6.23 1.18
N GLY A 16 7.16 5.64 1.86
CA GLY A 16 8.19 6.38 2.57
C GLY A 16 9.29 6.97 1.66
N TYR A 17 10.19 7.73 2.26
CA TYR A 17 11.34 8.33 1.57
C TYR A 17 12.26 7.26 0.95
N ARG A 18 12.63 7.44 -0.33
CA ARG A 18 13.45 6.48 -1.12
C ARG A 18 12.85 5.07 -1.23
N GLU A 19 11.54 4.96 -1.06
CA GLU A 19 10.77 3.74 -1.32
C GLU A 19 9.87 3.94 -2.56
N SER A 20 9.04 2.93 -2.85
CA SER A 20 8.03 2.97 -3.91
C SER A 20 6.69 2.42 -3.44
N ALA A 21 5.65 2.69 -4.23
CA ALA A 21 4.33 2.10 -4.11
C ALA A 21 4.39 0.57 -4.00
N GLU A 22 5.23 -0.08 -4.81
CA GLU A 22 5.41 -1.52 -4.82
C GLU A 22 6.01 -2.05 -3.51
N ILE A 23 7.00 -1.33 -2.96
CA ILE A 23 7.59 -1.68 -1.66
C ILE A 23 6.53 -1.62 -0.55
N LEU A 24 5.74 -0.53 -0.50
CA LEU A 24 4.66 -0.41 0.48
C LEU A 24 3.59 -1.50 0.29
N LYS A 25 3.23 -1.82 -0.95
CA LYS A 25 2.28 -2.89 -1.27
C LYS A 25 2.73 -4.23 -0.72
N LYS A 26 4.00 -4.61 -0.96
CA LYS A 26 4.55 -5.87 -0.41
C LYS A 26 4.52 -5.90 1.11
N LEU A 27 4.77 -4.77 1.79
CA LEU A 27 4.67 -4.70 3.25
C LEU A 27 3.23 -4.88 3.75
N ILE A 28 2.25 -4.21 3.11
CA ILE A 28 0.83 -4.33 3.49
C ILE A 28 0.29 -5.74 3.23
N LEU A 29 0.72 -6.39 2.15
CA LEU A 29 0.29 -7.76 1.83
C LEU A 29 0.82 -8.83 2.81
N ARG A 30 1.65 -8.46 3.78
CA ARG A 30 1.99 -9.33 4.93
C ARG A 30 0.90 -9.38 5.99
N TRP A 31 -0.08 -8.48 5.94
CA TRP A 31 -1.22 -8.51 6.86
C TRP A 31 -2.15 -9.69 6.55
N PRO A 32 -2.91 -10.18 7.54
CA PRO A 32 -3.88 -11.25 7.32
C PRO A 32 -4.97 -10.86 6.31
N GLU A 33 -5.45 -11.84 5.55
CA GLU A 33 -6.55 -11.68 4.59
C GLU A 33 -7.84 -11.17 5.25
N SER A 34 -8.05 -11.52 6.53
CA SER A 34 -9.18 -11.02 7.33
C SER A 34 -9.21 -9.50 7.49
N VAL A 35 -8.08 -8.82 7.23
CA VAL A 35 -7.93 -7.37 7.18
C VAL A 35 -7.94 -6.90 5.73
N THR A 36 -7.04 -7.40 4.89
CA THR A 36 -6.85 -6.88 3.52
C THR A 36 -8.06 -7.13 2.62
N GLY A 37 -8.79 -8.22 2.84
CA GLY A 37 -10.01 -8.56 2.11
C GLY A 37 -11.17 -7.58 2.36
N LYS A 38 -11.12 -6.78 3.44
CA LYS A 38 -12.16 -5.79 3.78
C LYS A 38 -11.89 -4.40 3.23
N LEU A 39 -10.71 -4.17 2.64
CA LEU A 39 -10.23 -2.86 2.22
C LEU A 39 -9.96 -2.84 0.72
N ASP A 40 -10.06 -1.65 0.11
CA ASP A 40 -9.58 -1.38 -1.24
C ASP A 40 -8.37 -0.45 -1.13
N PHE A 41 -7.20 -0.89 -1.60
CA PHE A 41 -5.95 -0.14 -1.46
C PHE A 41 -5.53 0.48 -2.79
N VAL A 42 -5.21 1.77 -2.76
CA VAL A 42 -4.66 2.51 -3.89
C VAL A 42 -3.23 2.89 -3.56
N PHE A 43 -2.26 2.31 -4.26
CA PHE A 43 -0.84 2.61 -4.09
C PHE A 43 -0.37 3.58 -5.17
N LEU A 44 0.32 4.65 -4.79
CA LEU A 44 0.85 5.65 -5.73
C LEU A 44 2.33 5.91 -5.44
N ASP A 45 3.10 6.12 -6.50
CA ASP A 45 4.46 6.65 -6.43
C ASP A 45 4.45 8.18 -6.38
N ALA A 46 5.37 8.75 -5.60
CA ALA A 46 5.60 10.18 -5.60
C ALA A 46 6.18 10.65 -6.95
N PRO A 47 5.86 11.87 -7.41
CA PRO A 47 6.24 12.35 -8.75
C PRO A 47 7.73 12.64 -8.91
N PHE A 48 8.47 12.81 -7.81
CA PHE A 48 9.89 13.16 -7.84
C PHE A 48 10.75 12.00 -7.31
N PRO A 49 11.53 11.33 -8.17
CA PRO A 49 12.31 10.17 -7.76
C PRO A 49 13.47 10.59 -6.85
N ALA A 50 13.53 10.00 -5.66
CA ALA A 50 14.69 10.10 -4.79
C ALA A 50 15.75 9.07 -5.24
N LYS A 51 16.99 9.51 -5.45
CA LYS A 51 18.07 8.65 -5.93
C LYS A 51 18.68 7.80 -4.81
N GLY A 52 19.24 6.66 -5.19
CA GLY A 52 19.96 5.74 -4.31
C GLY A 52 19.09 4.65 -3.69
N LYS A 53 19.74 3.68 -3.04
CA LYS A 53 19.10 2.44 -2.54
C LYS A 53 18.00 2.65 -1.49
N SER A 54 16.97 1.84 -1.53
CA SER A 54 15.97 1.78 -0.46
C SER A 54 16.60 1.15 0.80
N ARG A 55 16.11 1.50 2.00
CA ARG A 55 16.57 0.81 3.23
C ARG A 55 16.05 -0.63 3.26
N LEU A 56 14.94 -0.88 2.59
CA LEU A 56 14.24 -2.15 2.54
C LEU A 56 14.66 -3.01 1.34
N GLU A 57 15.52 -2.49 0.48
CA GLU A 57 16.11 -3.21 -0.64
C GLU A 57 16.79 -4.51 -0.15
N GLY A 58 16.28 -5.67 -0.57
CA GLY A 58 16.74 -7.00 -0.14
C GLY A 58 16.08 -7.57 1.12
N SER A 59 15.32 -6.77 1.88
CA SER A 59 14.56 -7.23 3.06
C SER A 59 13.14 -7.68 2.73
N ILE A 60 12.65 -7.29 1.55
CA ILE A 60 11.30 -7.59 1.08
C ILE A 60 11.41 -8.57 -0.08
N LYS A 61 10.98 -9.82 0.14
CA LYS A 61 10.76 -10.80 -0.95
C LYS A 61 9.32 -10.64 -1.44
#